data_AF-A0A9E3DPA3-F1
#
_entry.id   AF-A0A9E3DPA3-F1
#
_cell.length_a   1.000
_cell.length_b   1.000
_cell.length_c   1.000
_cell.angle_alpha   90.00
_cell.angle_beta   90.00
_cell.angle_gamma   90.00
#
_symmetry.space_group_name_H-M   'P 1'
#
loop_
_entity.id
_entity.type
_entity.pdbx_description
1 polymer ?
#
loop_
_entity_poly.entity_id
_entity_poly.type
_entity_poly.pdbx_seq_one_letter_code
_entity_poly.pdbx_strand_id
1 'polypeptide(L)'
;VMRKHQRYLPVRQDGKLLPYFVAVANGDCDHAVVRAGNESVLRARYEDAAFFWRADLAVAPEQHKVGLAKLTFEDRLGSMADRANRIAATAADLADLVQLAEHDRVTVRRAGELAKFDLATQMVIELSSLAGTMAREYALRAGESPQVAQALAEMEQPRGAGDSLPASAAGAVLALADRFDLLAGLFAIGANPTGSSDPFGLRRAAVGVVSILRTFPELGEITLERGLATAARQFTAQGVEVPSSALADAREFTVRRYEQQLLDAGREHRFVQAVLPLADAPAAADASLAELDKRAGDPEFAALGAALQRVRRIVPAGTSAEYRPERLVEPAELALHDAVARVSSRLPSRSTALAEFVPVASALTEPVNAFFDAVLVMAEDAELRAARLGLLATINALAEPVLDWRAL
;
A
#
# COMPACT_ATOMS: atom_id res chain seq x y z
N VAL A 1 -9.56 23.85 -17.70
CA VAL A 1 -10.35 25.02 -18.15
C VAL A 1 -11.83 24.69 -18.36
N MET A 2 -12.28 24.17 -19.52
CA MET A 2 -13.71 23.99 -19.87
C MET A 2 -14.57 23.31 -18.79
N ARG A 3 -14.24 22.07 -18.41
CA ARG A 3 -15.06 21.29 -17.46
C ARG A 3 -15.12 21.88 -16.04
N LYS A 4 -13.96 22.21 -15.47
CA LYS A 4 -13.85 22.62 -14.05
C LYS A 4 -14.19 24.08 -13.80
N HIS A 5 -13.75 24.99 -14.67
CA HIS A 5 -13.86 26.43 -14.43
C HIS A 5 -15.07 27.05 -15.12
N GLN A 6 -15.49 26.48 -16.27
CA GLN A 6 -16.58 27.03 -17.08
C GLN A 6 -17.83 26.14 -17.12
N ARG A 7 -17.76 24.92 -16.59
CA ARG A 7 -18.85 23.92 -16.66
C ARG A 7 -19.32 23.62 -18.10
N TYR A 8 -18.44 23.81 -19.07
CA TYR A 8 -18.70 23.45 -20.46
C TYR A 8 -18.39 21.98 -20.69
N LEU A 9 -19.08 21.38 -21.65
CA LEU A 9 -18.85 20.01 -22.09
C LEU A 9 -17.88 20.03 -23.28
N PRO A 10 -16.61 19.61 -23.10
CA PRO A 10 -15.68 19.50 -24.21
C PRO A 10 -16.12 18.38 -25.16
N VAL A 11 -16.08 18.64 -26.47
CA VAL A 11 -16.42 17.61 -27.47
C VAL A 11 -15.18 16.79 -27.78
N ARG A 12 -15.34 15.46 -27.82
CA ARG A 12 -14.29 14.53 -28.21
C ARG A 12 -14.76 13.63 -29.34
N GLN A 13 -13.83 13.27 -30.21
CA GLN A 13 -14.02 12.27 -31.25
C GLN A 13 -12.78 11.37 -31.27
N ASP A 14 -12.99 10.05 -31.24
CA ASP A 14 -11.93 9.04 -31.22
C ASP A 14 -10.87 9.29 -30.12
N GLY A 15 -11.32 9.70 -28.94
CA GLY A 15 -10.48 10.03 -27.79
C GLY A 15 -9.76 11.38 -27.87
N LYS A 16 -9.77 12.07 -29.02
CA LYS A 16 -9.13 13.38 -29.21
C LYS A 16 -10.09 14.52 -28.86
N LEU A 17 -9.54 15.55 -28.24
CA LEU A 17 -10.27 16.80 -27.97
C LEU A 17 -10.44 17.58 -29.28
N LEU A 18 -11.67 17.95 -29.60
CA LEU A 18 -11.99 18.80 -30.74
C LEU A 18 -12.05 20.28 -30.30
N PRO A 19 -11.90 21.25 -31.23
CA PRO A 19 -12.06 22.67 -30.94
C PRO A 19 -13.53 23.07 -30.81
N TYR A 20 -14.35 22.25 -30.15
CA TYR A 20 -15.77 22.47 -29.92
C TYR A 20 -16.11 22.29 -28.44
N PHE A 21 -17.12 23.01 -27.99
CA PHE A 21 -17.70 22.86 -26.66
C PHE A 21 -19.23 22.99 -26.74
N VAL A 22 -19.91 22.38 -25.78
CA VAL A 22 -21.34 22.57 -25.55
C VAL A 22 -21.51 23.31 -24.23
N ALA A 23 -22.35 24.34 -24.24
CA ALA A 23 -22.78 25.08 -23.07
C ALA A 23 -24.31 25.02 -22.96
N VAL A 24 -24.83 25.11 -21.73
CA VAL A 24 -26.27 25.09 -21.45
C VAL A 24 -26.67 26.49 -20.98
N ALA A 25 -27.70 27.05 -21.61
CA ALA A 25 -28.35 28.28 -21.17
C ALA A 25 -29.68 27.94 -20.46
N ASN A 26 -30.00 28.65 -19.38
CA ASN A 26 -31.27 28.50 -18.70
C ASN A 26 -32.31 29.44 -19.34
N GLY A 27 -33.24 28.88 -20.11
CA GLY A 27 -34.29 29.62 -20.80
C GLY A 27 -33.90 30.12 -22.19
N ASP A 28 -34.77 30.93 -22.79
CA ASP A 28 -34.55 31.51 -24.11
C ASP A 28 -33.36 32.48 -24.10
N CYS A 29 -32.50 32.38 -25.11
CA CYS A 29 -31.35 33.25 -25.25
C CYS A 29 -31.02 33.54 -26.71
N ASP A 30 -30.28 34.63 -26.95
CA ASP A 30 -29.63 34.85 -28.24
C ASP A 30 -28.41 33.93 -28.33
N HIS A 31 -28.54 32.87 -29.12
CA HIS A 31 -27.49 31.88 -29.32
C HIS A 31 -26.18 32.48 -29.85
N ALA A 32 -26.23 33.51 -30.70
CA ALA A 32 -25.04 34.10 -31.28
C ALA A 32 -24.26 34.91 -30.23
N VAL A 33 -24.96 35.70 -29.42
CA VAL A 33 -24.37 36.49 -28.33
C VAL A 33 -23.78 35.56 -27.26
N VAL A 34 -24.54 34.57 -26.81
CA VAL A 34 -24.08 33.61 -25.79
C VAL A 34 -22.87 32.81 -26.28
N ARG A 35 -22.89 32.36 -27.54
CA ARG A 35 -21.75 31.67 -28.15
C ARG A 35 -20.51 32.56 -28.18
N ALA A 36 -20.61 33.78 -28.70
CA ALA A 36 -19.48 34.70 -28.80
C ALA A 36 -18.90 35.05 -27.42
N GLY A 37 -19.77 35.24 -26.42
CA GLY A 37 -19.34 35.45 -25.03
C GLY A 37 -18.55 34.28 -24.47
N ASN A 38 -19.08 33.06 -24.57
CA ASN A 38 -18.42 31.85 -24.09
C ASN A 38 -17.09 31.57 -24.84
N GLU A 39 -17.06 31.80 -26.16
CA GLU A 39 -15.83 31.70 -26.96
C GLU A 39 -14.77 32.70 -26.51
N SER A 40 -15.15 33.95 -26.24
CA SER A 40 -14.25 34.99 -25.72
C SER A 40 -13.64 34.59 -24.37
N VAL A 41 -14.48 34.10 -23.44
CA VAL A 41 -14.04 33.62 -22.12
C VAL A 41 -13.05 32.45 -22.25
N LEU A 42 -13.32 31.47 -23.11
CA LEU A 42 -12.39 30.36 -23.33
C LEU A 42 -11.09 30.83 -23.96
N ARG A 43 -11.15 31.70 -24.96
CA ARG A 43 -9.97 32.22 -25.64
C ARG A 43 -9.01 32.86 -24.65
N ALA A 44 -9.50 33.79 -23.83
CA ALA A 44 -8.70 34.43 -22.78
C ALA A 44 -8.06 33.40 -21.84
N ARG A 45 -8.82 32.40 -21.38
CA ARG A 45 -8.28 31.36 -20.48
C ARG A 45 -7.23 30.46 -21.14
N TYR A 46 -7.36 30.18 -22.44
CA TYR A 46 -6.36 29.41 -23.18
C TYR A 46 -5.12 30.25 -23.52
N GLU A 47 -5.29 31.55 -23.74
CA GLU A 47 -4.17 32.49 -23.88
C GLU A 47 -3.35 32.58 -22.59
N ASP A 48 -4.01 32.67 -21.42
CA ASP A 48 -3.34 32.60 -20.12
C ASP A 48 -2.56 31.28 -19.96
N ALA A 49 -3.21 30.14 -20.23
CA ALA A 49 -2.56 28.84 -20.15
C ALA A 49 -1.37 28.73 -21.13
N ALA A 50 -1.51 29.24 -22.36
CA ALA A 50 -0.42 29.25 -23.34
C ALA A 50 0.72 30.21 -22.94
N PHE A 51 0.41 31.28 -22.22
CA PHE A 51 1.41 32.16 -21.61
C PHE A 51 2.17 31.43 -20.51
N PHE A 52 1.49 30.84 -19.52
CA PHE A 52 2.12 30.06 -18.44
C PHE A 52 3.00 28.94 -18.99
N TRP A 53 2.48 28.18 -19.95
CA TRP A 53 3.22 27.11 -20.62
C TRP A 53 4.53 27.61 -21.26
N ARG A 54 4.50 28.71 -22.01
CA ARG A 54 5.70 29.28 -22.64
C ARG A 54 6.68 29.83 -21.61
N ALA A 55 6.18 30.46 -20.55
CA ALA A 55 7.01 31.00 -19.48
C ALA A 55 7.69 29.87 -18.69
N ASP A 56 6.95 28.83 -18.33
CA ASP A 56 7.46 27.67 -17.59
C ASP A 56 8.53 26.91 -18.39
N LEU A 57 8.35 26.78 -19.73
CA LEU A 57 9.33 26.13 -20.61
C LEU A 57 10.65 26.90 -20.77
N ALA A 58 10.68 28.19 -20.42
CA ALA A 58 11.91 28.97 -20.45
C ALA A 58 12.82 28.72 -19.22
N VAL A 59 12.33 27.95 -18.24
CA VAL A 59 12.99 27.66 -16.96
C VAL A 59 13.21 26.15 -16.83
N ALA A 60 14.41 25.74 -16.45
CA ALA A 60 14.75 24.31 -16.34
C ALA A 60 14.01 23.64 -15.15
N PRO A 61 13.66 22.34 -15.23
CA PRO A 61 13.02 21.61 -14.13
C PRO A 61 13.74 21.76 -12.78
N GLU A 62 15.07 21.73 -12.76
CA GLU A 62 15.89 21.92 -11.55
C GLU A 62 15.69 23.31 -10.93
N GLN A 63 15.53 24.34 -11.76
CA GLN A 63 15.30 25.71 -11.29
C GLN A 63 13.89 25.87 -10.72
N HIS A 64 12.89 25.24 -11.34
CA HIS A 64 11.54 25.16 -10.76
C HIS A 64 11.56 24.44 -9.41
N LYS A 65 12.32 23.35 -9.28
CA LYS A 65 12.47 22.63 -8.00
C LYS A 65 12.98 23.53 -6.87
N VAL A 66 13.92 24.43 -7.13
CA VAL A 66 14.38 25.42 -6.14
C VAL A 66 13.21 26.29 -5.63
N GLY A 67 12.23 26.58 -6.48
CA GLY A 67 11.02 27.32 -6.13
C GLY A 67 10.15 26.66 -5.07
N LEU A 68 10.26 25.34 -4.87
CA LEU A 68 9.48 24.61 -3.86
C LEU A 68 9.76 25.05 -2.43
N ALA A 69 10.93 25.66 -2.17
CA ALA A 69 11.27 26.19 -0.84
C ALA A 69 10.35 27.34 -0.40
N LYS A 70 9.66 27.99 -1.37
CA LYS A 70 8.71 29.08 -1.10
C LYS A 70 7.30 28.58 -0.78
N LEU A 71 7.04 27.29 -0.99
CA LEU A 71 5.72 26.69 -0.76
C LEU A 71 5.75 25.94 0.56
N THR A 72 4.93 26.36 1.52
CA THR A 72 4.76 25.62 2.77
C THR A 72 4.04 24.30 2.49
N PHE A 73 4.57 23.19 2.98
CA PHE A 73 3.87 21.91 2.98
C PHE A 73 2.96 21.81 4.23
N GLU A 74 3.57 21.92 5.41
CA GLU A 74 2.89 22.03 6.70
C GLU A 74 3.90 22.66 7.69
N ASP A 75 3.44 23.57 8.57
CA ASP A 75 4.33 24.42 9.37
C ASP A 75 5.32 23.66 10.26
N ARG A 76 4.97 22.46 10.72
CA ARG A 76 5.82 21.57 11.55
C ARG A 76 6.64 20.60 10.71
N LEU A 77 6.31 20.40 9.43
CA LEU A 77 6.98 19.46 8.52
C LEU A 77 7.86 20.15 7.46
N GLY A 78 7.76 21.47 7.35
CA GLY A 78 8.59 22.32 6.50
C GLY A 78 7.96 22.68 5.15
N SER A 79 8.83 22.95 4.18
CA SER A 79 8.48 23.36 2.83
C SER A 79 8.18 22.17 1.91
N MET A 80 7.64 22.46 0.72
CA MET A 80 7.52 21.47 -0.35
C MET A 80 8.89 21.03 -0.88
N ALA A 81 9.95 21.83 -0.72
CA ALA A 81 11.31 21.40 -1.03
C ALA A 81 11.79 20.33 -0.04
N ASP A 82 11.55 20.53 1.26
CA ASP A 82 11.87 19.53 2.29
C ASP A 82 11.14 18.22 2.01
N ARG A 83 9.84 18.31 1.72
CA ARG A 83 9.03 17.17 1.32
C ARG A 83 9.58 16.47 0.06
N ALA A 84 9.86 17.21 -1.01
CA ALA A 84 10.40 16.63 -2.24
C ALA A 84 11.73 15.90 -2.01
N ASN A 85 12.59 16.44 -1.15
CA ASN A 85 13.85 15.80 -0.78
C ASN A 85 13.64 14.52 0.04
N ARG A 86 12.72 14.51 1.02
CA ARG A 86 12.37 13.29 1.76
C ARG A 86 11.76 12.22 0.87
N ILE A 87 10.92 12.60 -0.10
CA ILE A 87 10.37 11.68 -1.10
C ILE A 87 11.49 11.05 -1.94
N ALA A 88 12.43 11.87 -2.43
CA ALA A 88 13.55 11.39 -3.22
C ALA A 88 14.42 10.39 -2.45
N ALA A 89 14.76 10.71 -1.19
CA ALA A 89 15.56 9.84 -0.33
C ALA A 89 14.80 8.56 0.05
N THR A 90 13.50 8.67 0.36
CA THR A 90 12.63 7.52 0.62
C THR A 90 12.54 6.61 -0.60
N ALA A 91 12.35 7.16 -1.80
CA ALA A 91 12.28 6.39 -3.04
C ALA A 91 13.60 5.65 -3.33
N ALA A 92 14.75 6.29 -3.05
CA ALA A 92 16.06 5.65 -3.17
C ALA A 92 16.22 4.48 -2.19
N ASP A 93 15.92 4.70 -0.90
CA ASP A 93 15.96 3.65 0.13
C ASP A 93 15.03 2.48 -0.24
N LEU A 94 13.81 2.77 -0.68
CA LEU A 94 12.85 1.75 -1.10
C LEU A 94 13.35 0.97 -2.32
N ALA A 95 13.95 1.66 -3.31
CA ALA A 95 14.53 1.04 -4.49
C ALA A 95 15.71 0.11 -4.16
N ASP A 96 16.43 0.36 -3.07
CA ASP A 96 17.52 -0.50 -2.59
C ASP A 96 16.99 -1.71 -1.78
N LEU A 97 15.79 -1.62 -1.19
CA LEU A 97 15.12 -2.76 -0.54
C LEU A 97 14.62 -3.81 -1.54
N VAL A 98 14.28 -3.40 -2.75
CA VAL A 98 13.74 -4.28 -3.80
C VAL A 98 14.75 -4.55 -4.89
N GLN A 99 14.68 -5.74 -5.49
CA GLN A 99 15.55 -6.10 -6.63
C GLN A 99 15.04 -5.51 -7.95
N LEU A 100 14.95 -4.18 -8.04
CA LEU A 100 14.62 -3.49 -9.28
C LEU A 100 15.63 -3.79 -10.39
N ALA A 101 15.23 -3.63 -11.65
CA ALA A 101 16.18 -3.59 -12.73
C ALA A 101 17.05 -2.32 -12.64
N GLU A 102 18.27 -2.38 -13.15
CA GLU A 102 19.21 -1.25 -13.01
C GLU A 102 18.70 0.03 -13.68
N HIS A 103 18.04 -0.09 -14.84
CA HIS A 103 17.44 1.05 -15.51
C HIS A 103 16.30 1.69 -14.70
N ASP A 104 15.54 0.91 -13.93
CA ASP A 104 14.51 1.43 -13.02
C ASP A 104 15.16 2.15 -11.84
N ARG A 105 16.24 1.62 -11.25
CA ARG A 105 16.99 2.32 -10.19
C ARG A 105 17.52 3.68 -10.63
N VAL A 106 18.12 3.74 -11.82
CA VAL A 106 18.58 5.00 -12.41
C VAL A 106 17.41 5.96 -12.62
N THR A 107 16.27 5.45 -13.11
CA THR A 107 15.06 6.24 -13.33
C THR A 107 14.51 6.78 -12.01
N VAL A 108 14.41 5.96 -10.95
CA VAL A 108 13.95 6.38 -9.61
C VAL A 108 14.82 7.50 -9.06
N ARG A 109 16.15 7.36 -9.13
CA ARG A 109 17.08 8.38 -8.62
C ARG A 109 16.91 9.70 -9.37
N ARG A 110 16.92 9.67 -10.71
CA ARG A 110 16.79 10.88 -11.53
C ARG A 110 15.41 11.54 -11.38
N ALA A 111 14.33 10.76 -11.37
CA ALA A 111 13.00 11.32 -11.13
C ALA A 111 12.85 11.85 -9.69
N GLY A 112 13.49 11.23 -8.70
CA GLY A 112 13.58 11.74 -7.33
C GLY A 112 14.26 13.12 -7.26
N GLU A 113 15.33 13.33 -8.01
CA GLU A 113 16.00 14.64 -8.14
C GLU A 113 15.08 15.73 -8.69
N LEU A 114 14.02 15.37 -9.41
CA LEU A 114 13.03 16.30 -9.96
C LEU A 114 11.67 16.18 -9.26
N ALA A 115 11.56 15.44 -8.15
CA ALA A 115 10.27 15.18 -7.50
C ALA A 115 9.52 16.50 -7.21
N LYS A 116 8.26 16.55 -7.64
CA LYS A 116 7.30 17.65 -7.40
C LYS A 116 7.71 19.01 -7.97
N PHE A 117 8.73 19.10 -8.83
CA PHE A 117 9.21 20.38 -9.37
C PHE A 117 8.10 21.20 -10.04
N ASP A 118 7.15 20.50 -10.67
CA ASP A 118 6.06 21.12 -11.41
C ASP A 118 5.11 21.90 -10.51
N LEU A 119 5.05 21.62 -9.20
CA LEU A 119 4.23 22.39 -8.27
C LEU A 119 4.68 23.86 -8.13
N ALA A 120 5.92 24.19 -8.50
CA ALA A 120 6.42 25.56 -8.53
C ALA A 120 6.16 26.28 -9.87
N THR A 121 5.60 25.60 -10.86
CA THR A 121 5.34 26.16 -12.20
C THR A 121 4.06 27.00 -12.20
N GLN A 122 4.00 28.03 -13.03
CA GLN A 122 2.83 28.91 -13.11
C GLN A 122 1.59 28.12 -13.54
N MET A 123 1.75 27.19 -14.49
CA MET A 123 0.66 26.35 -14.96
C MET A 123 0.03 25.54 -13.82
N VAL A 124 0.83 24.92 -12.95
CA VAL A 124 0.31 24.08 -11.87
C VAL A 124 -0.19 24.90 -10.69
N ILE A 125 0.41 26.06 -10.40
CA ILE A 125 -0.13 26.99 -9.40
C ILE A 125 -1.56 27.40 -9.77
N GLU A 126 -1.81 27.73 -11.04
CA GLU A 126 -3.14 28.12 -11.52
C GLU A 126 -4.07 26.92 -11.77
N LEU A 127 -3.53 25.77 -12.18
CA LEU A 127 -4.28 24.57 -12.54
C LEU A 127 -3.71 23.33 -11.83
N SER A 128 -3.82 23.29 -10.50
CA SER A 128 -3.25 22.26 -9.63
C SER A 128 -3.54 20.81 -10.04
N SER A 129 -4.68 20.54 -10.69
CA SER A 129 -4.99 19.20 -11.19
C SER A 129 -4.15 18.72 -12.38
N LEU A 130 -3.28 19.57 -12.93
CA LEU A 130 -2.31 19.19 -13.96
C LEU A 130 -0.97 18.72 -13.36
N ALA A 131 -0.80 18.77 -12.02
CA ALA A 131 0.37 18.20 -11.36
C ALA A 131 0.64 16.76 -11.81
N GLY A 132 1.91 16.39 -11.99
CA GLY A 132 2.37 15.15 -12.60
C GLY A 132 2.25 15.14 -14.13
N THR A 133 1.13 15.59 -14.70
CA THR A 133 1.01 15.73 -16.16
C THR A 133 1.99 16.78 -16.67
N MET A 134 2.04 17.94 -16.01
CA MET A 134 3.01 18.99 -16.35
C MET A 134 4.44 18.55 -16.07
N ALA A 135 4.69 17.85 -14.96
CA ALA A 135 6.02 17.28 -14.68
C ALA A 135 6.55 16.48 -15.87
N ARG A 136 5.75 15.56 -16.43
CA ARG A 136 6.14 14.78 -17.61
C ARG A 136 6.37 15.66 -18.83
N GLU A 137 5.42 16.53 -19.16
CA GLU A 137 5.50 17.32 -20.39
C GLU A 137 6.68 18.29 -20.40
N TYR A 138 7.01 18.86 -19.24
CA TYR A 138 8.16 19.74 -19.04
C TYR A 138 9.47 18.95 -19.02
N ALA A 139 9.54 17.82 -18.31
CA ALA A 139 10.73 16.95 -18.30
C ALA A 139 11.12 16.47 -19.71
N LEU A 140 10.15 16.01 -20.50
CA LEU A 140 10.39 15.58 -21.90
C LEU A 140 10.98 16.71 -22.75
N ARG A 141 10.49 17.95 -22.57
CA ARG A 141 10.96 19.12 -23.34
C ARG A 141 12.31 19.63 -22.86
N ALA A 142 12.64 19.38 -21.59
CA ALA A 142 13.97 19.63 -21.02
C ALA A 142 15.00 18.56 -21.43
N GLY A 143 14.59 17.49 -22.13
CA GLY A 143 15.49 16.44 -22.61
C GLY A 143 15.66 15.25 -21.66
N GLU A 144 14.84 15.14 -20.62
CA GLU A 144 14.80 13.93 -19.78
C GLU A 144 14.34 12.72 -20.59
N SER A 145 14.73 11.53 -20.13
CA SER A 145 14.28 10.28 -20.75
C SER A 145 12.76 10.11 -20.61
N PRO A 146 12.10 9.42 -21.57
CA PRO A 146 10.69 9.08 -21.44
C PRO A 146 10.34 8.36 -20.14
N GLN A 147 11.25 7.51 -19.63
CA GLN A 147 11.09 6.76 -18.38
C GLN A 147 11.06 7.69 -17.16
N VAL A 148 11.99 8.67 -17.08
CA VAL A 148 12.01 9.66 -16.00
C VAL A 148 10.75 10.51 -16.03
N ALA A 149 10.38 11.01 -17.22
CA ALA A 149 9.20 11.82 -17.37
C ALA A 149 7.90 11.04 -17.03
N GLN A 150 7.84 9.76 -17.40
CA GLN A 150 6.74 8.86 -17.01
C GLN A 150 6.69 8.67 -15.50
N ALA A 151 7.80 8.34 -14.84
CA ALA A 151 7.86 8.13 -13.40
C ALA A 151 7.44 9.40 -12.61
N LEU A 152 7.83 10.59 -13.08
CA LEU A 152 7.39 11.87 -12.51
C LEU A 152 5.88 12.08 -12.59
N ALA A 153 5.22 11.69 -13.69
CA ALA A 153 3.77 11.71 -13.80
C ALA A 153 3.09 10.65 -12.92
N GLU A 154 3.66 9.45 -12.87
CA GLU A 154 3.12 8.31 -12.14
C GLU A 154 3.23 8.47 -10.63
N MET A 155 4.12 9.32 -10.12
CA MET A 155 4.18 9.66 -8.69
C MET A 155 2.84 10.16 -8.15
N GLU A 156 2.05 10.89 -8.96
CA GLU A 156 0.71 11.36 -8.61
C GLU A 156 -0.36 10.26 -8.70
N GLN A 157 -0.05 9.08 -9.25
CA GLN A 157 -0.99 7.99 -9.48
C GLN A 157 -0.98 6.96 -8.34
N PRO A 158 -2.14 6.41 -7.96
CA PRO A 158 -3.49 6.87 -8.32
C PRO A 158 -3.88 8.13 -7.51
N ARG A 159 -4.58 9.10 -8.11
CA ARG A 159 -5.06 10.30 -7.38
C ARG A 159 -6.27 10.00 -6.49
N GLY A 160 -6.97 8.90 -6.75
CA GLY A 160 -8.13 8.45 -6.01
C GLY A 160 -8.54 7.03 -6.38
N ALA A 161 -9.61 6.53 -5.74
CA ALA A 161 -10.13 5.20 -6.03
C ALA A 161 -10.58 5.09 -7.50
N GLY A 162 -10.15 4.03 -8.20
CA GLY A 162 -10.47 3.77 -9.60
C GLY A 162 -9.69 4.60 -10.62
N ASP A 163 -8.75 5.45 -10.19
CA ASP A 163 -7.80 6.12 -11.10
C ASP A 163 -6.75 5.13 -11.64
N SER A 164 -6.07 5.51 -12.71
CA SER A 164 -4.95 4.72 -13.24
C SER A 164 -3.86 4.55 -12.20
N LEU A 165 -3.31 3.35 -12.13
CA LEU A 165 -2.12 3.03 -11.35
C LEU A 165 -0.86 3.33 -12.17
N PRO A 166 0.29 3.53 -11.51
CA PRO A 166 1.59 3.54 -12.18
C PRO A 166 1.72 2.33 -13.11
N ALA A 167 2.27 2.53 -14.31
CA ALA A 167 2.53 1.45 -15.25
C ALA A 167 4.00 0.97 -15.21
N SER A 168 4.88 1.72 -14.56
CA SER A 168 6.30 1.37 -14.39
C SER A 168 6.65 1.09 -12.93
N ALA A 169 7.63 0.21 -12.71
CA ALA A 169 8.15 -0.08 -11.36
C ALA A 169 8.79 1.18 -10.74
N ALA A 170 9.52 1.96 -11.53
CA ALA A 170 10.10 3.22 -11.07
C ALA A 170 9.02 4.22 -10.61
N GLY A 171 7.97 4.42 -11.39
CA GLY A 171 6.83 5.25 -11.03
C GLY A 171 6.08 4.74 -9.80
N ALA A 172 5.92 3.42 -9.67
CA ALA A 172 5.33 2.79 -8.49
C ALA A 172 6.13 3.09 -7.21
N VAL A 173 7.46 2.99 -7.25
CA VAL A 173 8.32 3.30 -6.09
C VAL A 173 8.24 4.77 -5.70
N LEU A 174 8.27 5.69 -6.67
CA LEU A 174 8.09 7.13 -6.39
C LEU A 174 6.70 7.44 -5.80
N ALA A 175 5.65 6.83 -6.35
CA ALA A 175 4.29 6.97 -5.86
C ALA A 175 4.13 6.42 -4.43
N LEU A 176 4.79 5.31 -4.10
CA LEU A 176 4.85 4.76 -2.74
C LEU A 176 5.60 5.71 -1.80
N ALA A 177 6.77 6.20 -2.19
CA ALA A 177 7.57 7.12 -1.38
C ALA A 177 6.81 8.41 -1.04
N ASP A 178 6.12 9.02 -2.00
CA ASP A 178 5.27 10.20 -1.80
C ASP A 178 4.16 9.97 -0.76
N ARG A 179 3.55 8.78 -0.80
CA ARG A 179 2.44 8.42 0.09
C ARG A 179 2.92 8.00 1.48
N PHE A 180 4.03 7.28 1.59
CA PHE A 180 4.64 6.95 2.88
C PHE A 180 5.15 8.21 3.59
N ASP A 181 5.77 9.17 2.88
CA ASP A 181 6.12 10.48 3.43
C ASP A 181 4.88 11.19 4.00
N LEU A 182 3.78 11.24 3.23
CA LEU A 182 2.55 11.90 3.67
C LEU A 182 1.93 11.22 4.90
N LEU A 183 1.85 9.89 4.90
CA LEU A 183 1.28 9.10 5.99
C LEU A 183 2.14 9.23 7.26
N ALA A 184 3.45 9.02 7.17
CA ALA A 184 4.36 9.10 8.31
C ALA A 184 4.37 10.51 8.92
N GLY A 185 4.50 11.54 8.09
CA GLY A 185 4.58 12.93 8.54
C GLY A 185 3.29 13.43 9.19
N LEU A 186 2.14 13.20 8.56
CA LEU A 186 0.88 13.73 9.09
C LEU A 186 0.39 12.97 10.32
N PHE A 187 0.67 11.67 10.44
CA PHE A 187 0.41 10.95 11.68
C PHE A 187 1.33 11.40 12.81
N ALA A 188 2.61 11.67 12.54
CA ALA A 188 3.56 12.15 13.55
C ALA A 188 3.09 13.45 14.24
N ILE A 189 2.40 14.31 13.49
CA ILE A 189 1.93 15.61 13.98
C ILE A 189 0.45 15.61 14.44
N GLY A 190 -0.19 14.42 14.44
CA GLY A 190 -1.59 14.24 14.87
C GLY A 190 -2.63 14.77 13.89
N ALA A 191 -2.30 14.96 12.61
CA ALA A 191 -3.21 15.45 11.56
C ALA A 191 -4.06 14.34 10.92
N ASN A 192 -4.47 13.36 11.72
CA ASN A 192 -5.19 12.17 11.27
C ASN A 192 -6.60 12.53 10.78
N PRO A 193 -7.16 11.84 9.77
CA PRO A 193 -8.50 12.13 9.29
C PRO A 193 -9.57 11.85 10.35
N THR A 194 -10.47 12.80 10.60
CA THR A 194 -11.58 12.65 11.56
C THR A 194 -12.94 12.66 10.85
N GLY A 195 -13.81 11.70 11.17
CA GLY A 195 -15.15 11.60 10.58
C GLY A 195 -15.11 11.58 9.05
N SER A 196 -15.75 12.56 8.40
CA SER A 196 -15.71 12.76 6.94
C SER A 196 -14.55 13.63 6.46
N SER A 197 -13.91 14.40 7.35
CA SER A 197 -12.83 15.31 6.98
C SER A 197 -11.54 14.54 6.65
N ASP A 198 -10.88 14.95 5.57
CA ASP A 198 -9.56 14.47 5.14
C ASP A 198 -8.86 15.58 4.34
N PRO A 199 -8.38 16.64 5.01
CA PRO A 199 -7.89 17.85 4.34
C PRO A 199 -6.65 17.58 3.49
N PHE A 200 -5.82 16.61 3.88
CA PHE A 200 -4.58 16.27 3.20
C PHE A 200 -4.69 15.04 2.28
N GLY A 201 -5.85 14.36 2.24
CA GLY A 201 -6.06 13.21 1.36
C GLY A 201 -5.40 11.91 1.84
N LEU A 202 -5.20 11.73 3.15
CA LEU A 202 -4.59 10.53 3.73
C LEU A 202 -5.37 9.25 3.40
N ARG A 203 -6.71 9.31 3.29
CA ARG A 203 -7.50 8.15 2.85
C ARG A 203 -7.14 7.74 1.42
N ARG A 204 -6.99 8.71 0.52
CA ARG A 204 -6.60 8.45 -0.87
C ARG A 204 -5.15 7.98 -0.95
N ALA A 205 -4.25 8.52 -0.13
CA ALA A 205 -2.87 8.08 -0.05
C ALA A 205 -2.76 6.61 0.40
N ALA A 206 -3.42 6.24 1.50
CA ALA A 206 -3.45 4.87 2.00
C ALA A 206 -4.06 3.88 0.98
N VAL A 207 -5.18 4.25 0.35
CA VAL A 207 -5.77 3.49 -0.77
C VAL A 207 -4.78 3.33 -1.92
N GLY A 208 -4.01 4.37 -2.26
CA GLY A 208 -2.98 4.33 -3.29
C GLY A 208 -1.84 3.37 -2.95
N VAL A 209 -1.32 3.41 -1.71
CA VAL A 209 -0.28 2.48 -1.23
C VAL A 209 -0.74 1.04 -1.40
N VAL A 210 -1.92 0.72 -0.87
CA VAL A 210 -2.48 -0.62 -0.97
C VAL A 210 -2.64 -1.05 -2.42
N SER A 211 -3.20 -0.20 -3.27
CA SER A 211 -3.47 -0.55 -4.67
C SER A 211 -2.18 -0.78 -5.46
N ILE A 212 -1.13 0.02 -5.21
CA ILE A 212 0.18 -0.16 -5.84
C ILE A 212 0.83 -1.46 -5.37
N LEU A 213 0.91 -1.71 -4.05
CA LEU A 213 1.56 -2.91 -3.52
C LEU A 213 0.86 -4.21 -3.93
N ARG A 214 -0.46 -4.18 -4.18
CA ARG A 214 -1.20 -5.32 -4.73
C ARG A 214 -0.92 -5.56 -6.21
N THR A 215 -0.66 -4.48 -6.97
CA THR A 215 -0.47 -4.53 -8.43
C THR A 215 0.97 -4.87 -8.82
N PHE A 216 1.94 -4.59 -7.95
CA PHE A 216 3.36 -4.86 -8.16
C PHE A 216 3.91 -5.86 -7.12
N PRO A 217 3.59 -7.17 -7.22
CA PRO A 217 4.10 -8.19 -6.29
C PRO A 217 5.62 -8.25 -6.19
N GLU A 218 6.34 -7.87 -7.25
CA GLU A 218 7.81 -7.77 -7.27
C GLU A 218 8.35 -6.71 -6.30
N LEU A 219 7.51 -5.77 -5.84
CA LEU A 219 7.83 -4.81 -4.79
C LEU A 219 7.50 -5.33 -3.38
N GLY A 220 7.18 -6.61 -3.22
CA GLY A 220 6.68 -7.21 -1.97
C GLY A 220 7.59 -7.07 -0.74
N GLU A 221 8.89 -6.76 -0.92
CA GLU A 221 9.79 -6.42 0.20
C GLU A 221 9.47 -5.06 0.84
N ILE A 222 8.74 -4.18 0.13
CA ILE A 222 8.18 -2.93 0.64
C ILE A 222 6.86 -3.24 1.33
N THR A 223 6.94 -3.62 2.60
CA THR A 223 5.76 -3.75 3.45
C THR A 223 5.28 -2.39 3.96
N LEU A 224 4.05 -2.31 4.49
CA LEU A 224 3.52 -1.07 5.08
C LEU A 224 4.43 -0.58 6.22
N GLU A 225 4.84 -1.48 7.12
CA GLU A 225 5.76 -1.17 8.20
C GLU A 225 7.12 -0.66 7.68
N ARG A 226 7.75 -1.37 6.75
CA ARG A 226 9.06 -0.98 6.19
C ARG A 226 8.99 0.33 5.42
N GLY A 227 7.92 0.56 4.66
CA GLY A 227 7.69 1.79 3.91
C GLY A 227 7.54 3.00 4.82
N LEU A 228 6.70 2.88 5.85
CA LEU A 228 6.49 3.92 6.86
C LEU A 228 7.77 4.19 7.67
N ALA A 229 8.48 3.14 8.10
CA ALA A 229 9.74 3.28 8.81
C ALA A 229 10.82 3.97 7.96
N THR A 230 10.84 3.69 6.65
CA THR A 230 11.76 4.34 5.71
C THR A 230 11.48 5.83 5.57
N ALA A 231 10.22 6.23 5.40
CA ALA A 231 9.83 7.63 5.40
C ALA A 231 10.15 8.32 6.75
N ALA A 232 9.89 7.64 7.88
CA ALA A 232 10.16 8.16 9.22
C ALA A 232 11.64 8.50 9.44
N ARG A 233 12.57 7.68 8.92
CA ARG A 233 14.01 7.98 8.99
C ARG A 233 14.35 9.31 8.32
N GLN A 234 13.71 9.63 7.19
CA GLN A 234 13.93 10.88 6.47
C GLN A 234 13.41 12.10 7.25
N PHE A 235 12.29 11.96 7.97
CA PHE A 235 11.84 12.99 8.92
C PHE A 235 12.81 13.18 10.08
N THR A 236 13.30 12.08 10.67
CA THR A 236 14.28 12.15 11.77
C THR A 236 15.58 12.82 11.32
N ALA A 237 16.04 12.55 10.09
CA ALA A 237 17.20 13.21 9.50
C ALA A 237 17.00 14.73 9.32
N GLN A 238 15.75 15.18 9.15
CA GLN A 238 15.37 16.59 9.12
C GLN A 238 15.16 17.19 10.53
N GLY A 239 15.25 16.39 11.60
CA GLY A 239 15.00 16.82 12.97
C GLY A 239 13.52 16.84 13.38
N VAL A 240 12.65 16.17 12.62
CA VAL A 240 11.24 15.97 12.98
C VAL A 240 11.10 14.63 13.69
N GLU A 241 10.56 14.64 14.90
CA GLU A 241 10.27 13.42 15.66
C GLU A 241 9.07 12.67 15.07
N VAL A 242 9.21 11.36 14.88
CA VAL A 242 8.14 10.48 14.42
C VAL A 242 7.96 9.36 15.43
N PRO A 243 6.97 9.46 16.33
CA PRO A 243 6.73 8.45 17.36
C PRO A 243 6.39 7.09 16.73
N SER A 244 6.86 6.01 17.36
CA SER A 244 6.51 4.64 16.92
C SER A 244 5.01 4.36 16.95
N SER A 245 4.28 4.97 17.91
CA SER A 245 2.82 4.92 17.95
C SER A 245 2.16 5.56 16.73
N ALA A 246 2.70 6.67 16.23
CA ALA A 246 2.18 7.32 15.03
C ALA A 246 2.35 6.43 13.78
N LEU A 247 3.47 5.70 13.68
CA LEU A 247 3.67 4.73 12.61
C LEU A 247 2.74 3.53 12.73
N ALA A 248 2.50 3.03 13.95
CA ALA A 248 1.54 1.96 14.20
C ALA A 248 0.12 2.39 13.80
N ASP A 249 -0.30 3.60 14.17
CA ASP A 249 -1.60 4.18 13.79
C ASP A 249 -1.71 4.35 12.26
N ALA A 250 -0.67 4.84 11.59
CA ALA A 250 -0.64 4.99 10.12
C ALA A 250 -0.73 3.64 9.41
N ARG A 251 -0.04 2.63 9.94
CA ARG A 251 -0.09 1.24 9.45
C ARG A 251 -1.49 0.67 9.62
N GLU A 252 -2.05 0.73 10.82
CA GLU A 252 -3.41 0.24 11.09
C GLU A 252 -4.43 0.95 10.19
N PHE A 253 -4.35 2.27 10.07
CA PHE A 253 -5.20 3.06 9.18
C PHE A 253 -5.13 2.55 7.74
N THR A 254 -3.94 2.19 7.26
CA THR A 254 -3.73 1.68 5.90
C THR A 254 -4.24 0.23 5.75
N VAL A 255 -4.01 -0.63 6.72
CA VAL A 255 -4.57 -2.00 6.79
C VAL A 255 -6.10 -1.97 6.73
N ARG A 256 -6.75 -1.05 7.44
CA ARG A 256 -8.21 -0.87 7.37
C ARG A 256 -8.69 -0.48 5.96
N ARG A 257 -7.86 0.17 5.14
CA ARG A 257 -8.20 0.46 3.72
C ARG A 257 -8.06 -0.78 2.85
N TYR A 258 -7.06 -1.61 3.11
CA TYR A 258 -6.95 -2.92 2.46
C TYR A 258 -8.18 -3.79 2.72
N GLU A 259 -8.59 -3.91 3.99
CA GLU A 259 -9.81 -4.63 4.37
C GLU A 259 -11.05 -4.10 3.62
N GLN A 260 -11.27 -2.78 3.65
CA GLN A 260 -12.42 -2.16 2.98
C GLN A 260 -12.41 -2.42 1.47
N GLN A 261 -11.25 -2.33 0.80
CA GLN A 261 -11.15 -2.62 -0.62
C GLN A 261 -11.56 -4.05 -0.97
N LEU A 262 -11.21 -5.03 -0.12
CA LEU A 262 -11.61 -6.42 -0.33
C LEU A 262 -13.11 -6.61 -0.13
N LEU A 263 -13.68 -6.01 0.92
CA LEU A 263 -15.12 -6.07 1.17
C LEU A 263 -15.93 -5.41 0.04
N ASP A 264 -15.49 -4.24 -0.44
CA ASP A 264 -16.10 -3.54 -1.57
C ASP A 264 -16.00 -4.35 -2.88
N ALA A 265 -14.95 -5.16 -3.02
CA ALA A 265 -14.78 -6.10 -4.13
C ALA A 265 -15.62 -7.39 -3.99
N GLY A 266 -16.47 -7.49 -2.95
CA GLY A 266 -17.38 -8.62 -2.74
C GLY A 266 -16.71 -9.88 -2.20
N ARG A 267 -15.52 -9.75 -1.60
CA ARG A 267 -14.79 -10.89 -1.02
C ARG A 267 -15.49 -11.38 0.25
N GLU A 268 -15.44 -12.70 0.48
CA GLU A 268 -16.11 -13.30 1.64
C GLU A 268 -15.51 -12.76 2.96
N HIS A 269 -16.35 -12.21 3.83
CA HIS A 269 -15.91 -11.54 5.07
C HIS A 269 -14.98 -12.42 5.92
N ARG A 270 -15.30 -13.71 6.06
CA ARG A 270 -14.51 -14.66 6.84
C ARG A 270 -13.08 -14.83 6.28
N PHE A 271 -12.92 -14.87 4.96
CA PHE A 271 -11.61 -14.98 4.31
C PHE A 271 -10.84 -13.67 4.38
N VAL A 272 -11.53 -12.54 4.30
CA VAL A 272 -10.91 -11.23 4.52
C VAL A 272 -10.34 -11.13 5.93
N GLN A 273 -11.09 -11.53 6.96
CA GLN A 273 -10.59 -11.57 8.33
C GLN A 273 -9.40 -12.53 8.49
N ALA A 274 -9.44 -13.69 7.84
CA ALA A 274 -8.35 -14.67 7.89
C ALA A 274 -7.03 -14.10 7.36
N VAL A 275 -7.04 -13.32 6.27
CA VAL A 275 -5.80 -12.78 5.68
C VAL A 275 -5.38 -11.42 6.24
N LEU A 276 -6.21 -10.79 7.06
CA LEU A 276 -5.96 -9.43 7.55
C LEU A 276 -4.63 -9.28 8.33
N PRO A 277 -4.15 -10.26 9.13
CA PRO A 277 -2.82 -10.16 9.75
C PRO A 277 -1.67 -10.03 8.75
N LEU A 278 -1.86 -10.51 7.52
CA LEU A 278 -0.86 -10.45 6.44
C LEU A 278 -0.89 -9.11 5.67
N ALA A 279 -1.84 -8.22 5.99
CA ALA A 279 -2.07 -6.98 5.24
C ALA A 279 -0.89 -5.98 5.28
N ASP A 280 0.13 -6.24 6.10
CA ASP A 280 1.41 -5.53 6.01
C ASP A 280 2.08 -5.70 4.64
N ALA A 281 1.87 -6.85 3.99
CA ALA A 281 2.31 -7.14 2.63
C ALA A 281 1.08 -7.44 1.74
N PRO A 282 0.41 -6.42 1.18
CA PRO A 282 -0.88 -6.59 0.50
C PRO A 282 -0.89 -7.64 -0.62
N ALA A 283 0.16 -7.76 -1.43
CA ALA A 283 0.26 -8.81 -2.45
C ALA A 283 0.33 -10.22 -1.87
N ALA A 284 1.06 -10.42 -0.77
CA ALA A 284 1.13 -11.72 -0.10
C ALA A 284 -0.22 -12.09 0.54
N ALA A 285 -0.90 -11.11 1.13
CA ALA A 285 -2.26 -11.28 1.65
C ALA A 285 -3.26 -11.63 0.54
N ASP A 286 -3.19 -10.98 -0.63
CA ASP A 286 -4.00 -11.33 -1.81
C ASP A 286 -3.70 -12.75 -2.31
N ALA A 287 -2.44 -13.18 -2.29
CA ALA A 287 -2.05 -14.54 -2.68
C ALA A 287 -2.64 -15.60 -1.73
N SER A 288 -2.56 -15.39 -0.41
CA SER A 288 -3.21 -16.26 0.58
C SER A 288 -4.72 -16.27 0.43
N LEU A 289 -5.32 -15.12 0.12
CA LEU A 289 -6.76 -14.98 -0.10
C LEU A 289 -7.22 -15.75 -1.35
N ALA A 290 -6.46 -15.70 -2.44
CA ALA A 290 -6.74 -16.48 -3.64
C ALA A 290 -6.58 -17.99 -3.40
N GLU A 291 -5.68 -18.40 -2.51
CA GLU A 291 -5.53 -19.79 -2.11
C GLU A 291 -6.68 -20.28 -1.21
N LEU A 292 -7.19 -19.44 -0.31
CA LEU A 292 -8.38 -19.73 0.48
C LEU A 292 -9.60 -19.99 -0.40
N ASP A 293 -9.81 -19.19 -1.45
CA ASP A 293 -10.90 -19.39 -2.40
C ASP A 293 -10.83 -20.77 -3.08
N LYS A 294 -9.63 -21.19 -3.50
CA LYS A 294 -9.44 -22.49 -4.16
C LYS A 294 -9.72 -23.66 -3.23
N ARG A 295 -9.47 -23.48 -1.94
CA ARG A 295 -9.67 -24.48 -0.89
C ARG A 295 -11.07 -24.42 -0.27
N ALA A 296 -11.91 -23.50 -0.72
CA ALA A 296 -13.28 -23.42 -0.27
C ALA A 296 -14.02 -24.73 -0.58
N GLY A 297 -14.46 -25.43 0.46
CA GLY A 297 -15.16 -26.71 0.34
C GLY A 297 -14.25 -27.95 0.29
N ASP A 298 -12.93 -27.80 0.41
CA ASP A 298 -12.01 -28.93 0.56
C ASP A 298 -12.14 -29.56 1.96
N PRO A 299 -12.56 -30.83 2.09
CA PRO A 299 -12.69 -31.51 3.37
C PRO A 299 -11.37 -31.65 4.14
N GLU A 300 -10.24 -31.81 3.44
CA GLU A 300 -8.93 -31.95 4.07
C GLU A 300 -8.49 -30.62 4.68
N PHE A 301 -8.69 -29.52 3.96
CA PHE A 301 -8.45 -28.18 4.48
C PHE A 301 -9.35 -27.85 5.67
N ALA A 302 -10.63 -28.22 5.62
CA ALA A 302 -11.55 -28.05 6.73
C ALA A 302 -11.11 -28.84 7.98
N ALA A 303 -10.64 -30.08 7.79
CA ALA A 303 -10.13 -30.91 8.87
C ALA A 303 -8.85 -30.34 9.51
N LEU A 304 -7.92 -29.85 8.68
CA LEU A 304 -6.73 -29.15 9.17
C LEU A 304 -7.09 -27.89 9.96
N GLY A 305 -7.99 -27.05 9.44
CA GLY A 305 -8.47 -25.86 10.13
C GLY A 305 -9.10 -26.19 11.48
N ALA A 306 -9.95 -27.22 11.54
CA ALA A 306 -10.57 -27.69 12.78
C ALA A 306 -9.53 -28.18 13.81
N ALA A 307 -8.52 -28.93 13.36
CA ALA A 307 -7.43 -29.38 14.20
C ALA A 307 -6.64 -28.20 14.80
N LEU A 308 -6.22 -27.23 13.97
CA LEU A 308 -5.49 -26.04 14.40
C LEU A 308 -6.32 -25.17 15.35
N GLN A 309 -7.63 -25.03 15.11
CA GLN A 309 -8.51 -24.32 16.04
C GLN A 309 -8.62 -25.02 17.40
N ARG A 310 -8.68 -26.36 17.43
CA ARG A 310 -8.71 -27.13 18.68
C ARG A 310 -7.45 -26.89 19.50
N VAL A 311 -6.28 -26.95 18.85
CA VAL A 311 -4.98 -26.58 19.46
C VAL A 311 -5.05 -25.17 20.04
N ARG A 312 -5.48 -24.18 19.26
CA ARG A 312 -5.49 -22.77 19.71
C ARG A 312 -6.47 -22.47 20.84
N ARG A 313 -7.58 -23.20 20.95
CA ARG A 313 -8.55 -23.03 22.05
C ARG A 313 -8.04 -23.59 23.38
N ILE A 314 -7.20 -24.63 23.33
CA ILE A 314 -6.69 -25.30 24.53
C ILE A 314 -5.44 -24.61 25.08
N VAL A 315 -4.58 -24.06 24.21
CA VAL A 315 -3.34 -23.39 24.61
C VAL A 315 -3.63 -22.01 25.20
N PRO A 316 -3.27 -21.74 26.47
CA PRO A 316 -3.40 -20.41 27.06
C PRO A 316 -2.52 -19.37 26.34
N ALA A 317 -3.00 -18.13 26.26
CA ALA A 317 -2.21 -17.02 25.73
C ALA A 317 -0.91 -16.83 26.53
N GLY A 318 0.22 -16.60 25.83
CA GLY A 318 1.54 -16.44 26.45
C GLY A 318 2.27 -17.75 26.77
N THR A 319 1.71 -18.91 26.40
CA THR A 319 2.42 -20.20 26.51
C THR A 319 3.62 -20.23 25.56
N SER A 320 4.82 -20.54 26.08
CA SER A 320 6.03 -20.68 25.25
C SER A 320 5.93 -21.86 24.29
N ALA A 321 6.38 -21.69 23.05
CA ALA A 321 6.48 -22.72 22.03
C ALA A 321 7.70 -23.63 22.24
N GLU A 322 7.98 -24.00 23.49
CA GLU A 322 9.13 -24.79 23.93
C GLU A 322 8.68 -25.86 24.92
N TYR A 323 9.23 -27.08 24.78
CA TYR A 323 8.91 -28.21 25.65
C TYR A 323 10.07 -29.19 25.75
N ARG A 324 10.01 -30.08 26.74
CA ARG A 324 10.96 -31.18 26.95
C ARG A 324 10.37 -32.48 26.38
N PRO A 325 10.83 -32.98 25.22
CA PRO A 325 10.27 -34.18 24.61
C PRO A 325 10.35 -35.41 25.52
N GLU A 326 11.33 -35.48 26.42
CA GLU A 326 11.55 -36.60 27.34
C GLU A 326 10.48 -36.70 28.43
N ARG A 327 9.66 -35.63 28.60
CA ARG A 327 8.52 -35.62 29.51
C ARG A 327 7.25 -36.19 28.88
N LEU A 328 7.24 -36.40 27.56
CA LEU A 328 6.11 -37.02 26.85
C LEU A 328 6.16 -38.54 27.07
N VAL A 329 5.04 -39.12 27.48
CA VAL A 329 4.93 -40.52 27.95
C VAL A 329 4.00 -41.34 27.07
N GLU A 330 2.85 -40.77 26.66
CA GLU A 330 1.83 -41.49 25.91
C GLU A 330 2.24 -41.68 24.44
N PRO A 331 1.86 -42.82 23.80
CA PRO A 331 2.18 -43.05 22.39
C PRO A 331 1.66 -41.96 21.45
N ALA A 332 0.49 -41.40 21.73
CA ALA A 332 -0.13 -40.36 20.90
C ALA A 332 0.62 -39.02 20.95
N GLU A 333 1.22 -38.65 22.09
CA GLU A 333 2.01 -37.41 22.19
C GLU A 333 3.41 -37.55 21.59
N LEU A 334 4.01 -38.74 21.64
CA LEU A 334 5.24 -39.04 20.91
C LEU A 334 5.02 -38.99 19.40
N ALA A 335 3.92 -39.58 18.90
CA ALA A 335 3.54 -39.51 17.49
C ALA A 335 3.29 -38.06 17.02
N LEU A 336 2.64 -37.24 17.85
CA LEU A 336 2.44 -35.82 17.56
C LEU A 336 3.77 -35.06 17.55
N HIS A 337 4.67 -35.30 18.52
CA HIS A 337 6.01 -34.71 18.54
C HIS A 337 6.77 -34.99 17.24
N ASP A 338 6.78 -36.24 16.79
CA ASP A 338 7.46 -36.63 15.54
C ASP A 338 6.84 -35.96 14.32
N ALA A 339 5.50 -35.83 14.28
CA ALA A 339 4.81 -35.14 13.20
C ALA A 339 5.15 -33.64 13.17
N VAL A 340 5.17 -32.99 14.32
CA VAL A 340 5.58 -31.58 14.45
C VAL A 340 7.02 -31.40 14.01
N ALA A 341 7.95 -32.24 14.44
CA ALA A 341 9.35 -32.17 14.03
C ALA A 341 9.53 -32.31 12.50
N ARG A 342 8.79 -33.24 11.87
CA ARG A 342 8.79 -33.40 10.41
C ARG A 342 8.21 -32.20 9.67
N VAL A 343 7.14 -31.62 10.17
CA VAL A 343 6.52 -30.42 9.56
C VAL A 343 7.43 -29.22 9.71
N SER A 344 7.94 -28.96 10.92
CA SER A 344 8.87 -27.84 11.20
C SER A 344 10.15 -27.89 10.37
N SER A 345 10.67 -29.09 10.06
CA SER A 345 11.86 -29.24 9.21
C SER A 345 11.61 -29.05 7.72
N ARG A 346 10.36 -29.15 7.26
CA ARG A 346 9.97 -28.94 5.86
C ARG A 346 9.46 -27.54 5.58
N LEU A 347 8.91 -26.87 6.60
CA LEU A 347 8.46 -25.49 6.48
C LEU A 347 9.67 -24.54 6.53
N PRO A 348 9.75 -23.54 5.65
CA PRO A 348 10.81 -22.54 5.70
C PRO A 348 10.73 -21.73 7.00
N SER A 349 11.88 -21.37 7.56
CA SER A 349 11.98 -20.63 8.82
C SER A 349 11.49 -19.17 8.74
N ARG A 350 11.19 -18.68 7.53
CA ARG A 350 10.68 -17.32 7.28
C ARG A 350 9.38 -17.43 6.48
N SER A 351 8.31 -16.82 7.00
CA SER A 351 7.01 -16.55 6.36
C SER A 351 6.58 -17.58 5.32
N THR A 352 5.83 -18.61 5.73
CA THR A 352 5.31 -19.61 4.81
C THR A 352 4.00 -19.14 4.17
N ALA A 353 3.96 -19.05 2.84
CA ALA A 353 2.72 -18.79 2.12
C ALA A 353 1.70 -19.93 2.34
N LEU A 354 0.40 -19.62 2.35
CA LEU A 354 -0.64 -20.64 2.59
C LEU A 354 -0.54 -21.84 1.64
N ALA A 355 -0.21 -21.59 0.37
CA ALA A 355 -0.07 -22.62 -0.66
C ALA A 355 1.05 -23.63 -0.35
N GLU A 356 2.11 -23.21 0.35
CA GLU A 356 3.21 -24.07 0.80
C GLU A 356 2.91 -24.72 2.15
N PHE A 357 2.22 -24.00 3.03
CA PHE A 357 1.90 -24.46 4.38
C PHE A 357 0.94 -25.66 4.36
N VAL A 358 -0.18 -25.56 3.63
CA VAL A 358 -1.25 -26.57 3.72
C VAL A 358 -0.79 -27.98 3.33
N PRO A 359 -0.08 -28.21 2.20
CA PRO A 359 0.36 -29.55 1.81
C PRO A 359 1.26 -30.22 2.85
N VAL A 360 2.05 -29.44 3.59
CA VAL A 360 2.95 -29.96 4.63
C VAL A 360 2.21 -30.14 5.96
N ALA A 361 1.43 -29.14 6.38
CA ALA A 361 0.74 -29.12 7.66
C ALA A 361 -0.43 -30.11 7.74
N SER A 362 -0.99 -30.55 6.61
CA SER A 362 -2.06 -31.56 6.58
C SER A 362 -1.66 -32.87 7.28
N ALA A 363 -0.36 -33.18 7.34
CA ALA A 363 0.19 -34.31 8.09
C ALA A 363 0.01 -34.22 9.61
N LEU A 364 -0.38 -33.06 10.16
CA LEU A 364 -0.68 -32.87 11.59
C LEU A 364 -2.11 -33.28 11.95
N THR A 365 -3.03 -33.34 10.98
CA THR A 365 -4.46 -33.48 11.26
C THR A 365 -4.79 -34.74 12.06
N GLU A 366 -4.30 -35.90 11.60
CA GLU A 366 -4.55 -37.19 12.28
C GLU A 366 -3.82 -37.29 13.62
N PRO A 367 -2.52 -36.95 13.74
CA PRO A 367 -1.82 -36.94 15.03
C PRO A 367 -2.43 -35.99 16.07
N VAL A 368 -2.92 -34.82 15.65
CA VAL A 368 -3.59 -33.87 16.56
C VAL A 368 -4.90 -34.46 17.08
N ASN A 369 -5.70 -35.08 16.23
CA ASN A 369 -6.95 -35.71 16.65
C ASN A 369 -6.68 -36.88 17.61
N ALA A 370 -5.76 -37.77 17.25
CA ALA A 370 -5.36 -38.90 18.10
C ALA A 370 -4.82 -38.44 19.46
N PHE A 371 -3.99 -37.37 19.48
CA PHE A 371 -3.52 -36.76 20.71
C PHE A 371 -4.67 -36.31 21.60
N PHE A 372 -5.64 -35.55 21.07
CA PHE A 372 -6.72 -35.06 21.90
C PHE A 372 -7.75 -36.13 22.31
N ASP A 373 -7.83 -37.24 21.59
CA ASP A 373 -8.72 -38.35 21.93
C ASP A 373 -8.12 -39.26 23.02
N ALA A 374 -6.79 -39.38 23.07
CA ALA A 374 -6.08 -40.24 24.01
C ALA A 374 -5.41 -39.50 25.19
N VAL A 375 -5.17 -38.19 25.09
CA VAL A 375 -4.32 -37.45 26.03
C VAL A 375 -5.09 -36.34 26.75
N LEU A 376 -5.05 -36.38 28.09
CA LEU A 376 -5.52 -35.27 28.93
C LEU A 376 -4.44 -34.16 28.99
N VAL A 377 -4.67 -33.06 28.28
CA VAL A 377 -3.73 -31.94 28.22
C VAL A 377 -3.48 -31.31 29.59
N MET A 378 -4.55 -31.14 30.38
CA MET A 378 -4.50 -30.56 31.72
C MET A 378 -4.14 -31.63 32.76
N ALA A 379 -2.95 -32.24 32.61
CA ALA A 379 -2.44 -33.23 33.56
C ALA A 379 -2.21 -32.61 34.97
N GLU A 380 -2.33 -33.45 36.00
CA GLU A 380 -2.04 -33.06 37.39
C GLU A 380 -0.54 -32.77 37.59
N ASP A 381 0.31 -33.55 36.93
CA ASP A 381 1.76 -33.31 36.88
C ASP A 381 2.05 -32.02 36.10
N ALA A 382 2.65 -31.06 36.80
CA ALA A 382 2.94 -29.74 36.26
C ALA A 382 3.97 -29.76 35.12
N GLU A 383 4.97 -30.64 35.16
CA GLU A 383 5.99 -30.74 34.11
C GLU A 383 5.43 -31.42 32.87
N LEU A 384 4.62 -32.47 33.03
CA LEU A 384 3.93 -33.14 31.92
C LEU A 384 2.95 -32.19 31.24
N ARG A 385 2.14 -31.46 32.02
CA ARG A 385 1.23 -30.44 31.51
C ARG A 385 1.97 -29.36 30.73
N ALA A 386 3.11 -28.87 31.25
CA ALA A 386 3.92 -27.88 30.56
C ALA A 386 4.48 -28.42 29.23
N ALA A 387 4.93 -29.67 29.20
CA ALA A 387 5.43 -30.29 27.97
C ALA A 387 4.34 -30.42 26.89
N ARG A 388 3.13 -30.85 27.28
CA ARG A 388 1.96 -30.95 26.38
C ARG A 388 1.53 -29.59 25.85
N LEU A 389 1.42 -28.59 26.72
CA LEU A 389 1.07 -27.23 26.32
C LEU A 389 2.13 -26.60 25.41
N GLY A 390 3.42 -26.84 25.69
CA GLY A 390 4.51 -26.36 24.84
C GLY A 390 4.50 -27.01 23.45
N LEU A 391 4.24 -28.32 23.34
CA LEU A 391 4.06 -29.01 22.06
C LEU A 391 2.92 -28.41 21.23
N LEU A 392 1.76 -28.17 21.86
CA LEU A 392 0.62 -27.52 21.20
C LEU A 392 0.93 -26.05 20.84
N ALA A 393 1.66 -25.33 21.69
CA ALA A 393 2.11 -23.96 21.40
C ALA A 393 3.07 -23.91 20.20
N THR A 394 3.94 -24.92 20.01
CA THR A 394 4.75 -25.05 18.80
C THR A 394 3.90 -25.18 17.54
N ILE A 395 2.79 -25.94 17.58
CA ILE A 395 1.86 -26.03 16.44
C ILE A 395 1.20 -24.67 16.15
N ASN A 396 0.78 -23.95 17.18
CA ASN A 396 0.23 -22.60 17.01
C ASN A 396 1.26 -21.64 16.37
N ALA A 397 2.52 -21.69 16.82
CA ALA A 397 3.59 -20.85 16.30
C ALA A 397 3.91 -21.13 14.82
N LEU A 398 3.70 -22.36 14.35
CA LEU A 398 3.82 -22.70 12.92
C LEU A 398 2.66 -22.11 12.09
N ALA A 399 1.46 -22.10 12.65
CA ALA A 399 0.23 -21.74 11.93
C ALA A 399 -0.08 -20.23 11.96
N GLU A 400 0.28 -19.54 13.04
CA GLU A 400 -0.05 -18.12 13.29
C GLU A 400 0.47 -17.16 12.20
N PRO A 401 1.70 -17.30 11.66
CA PRO A 401 2.19 -16.41 10.61
C PRO A 401 1.49 -16.59 9.25
N VAL A 402 0.71 -17.66 9.08
CA VAL A 402 0.14 -18.05 7.78
C VAL A 402 -1.19 -17.36 7.52
N LEU A 403 -2.06 -17.29 8.52
CA LEU A 403 -3.37 -16.60 8.50
C LEU A 403 -4.01 -16.62 9.90
N ASP A 404 -5.06 -15.83 10.09
CA ASP A 404 -5.91 -15.95 11.27
C ASP A 404 -6.89 -17.12 11.15
N TRP A 405 -6.49 -18.27 11.70
CA TRP A 405 -7.30 -19.48 11.74
C TRP A 405 -8.59 -19.33 12.57
N ARG A 406 -8.81 -18.21 13.29
CA ARG A 406 -10.09 -17.89 13.97
C ARG A 406 -11.22 -17.63 13.02
N ALA A 407 -10.87 -17.05 11.89
CA ALA A 407 -11.84 -16.50 10.97
C ALA A 407 -12.39 -17.55 10.01
N LEU A 408 -11.71 -18.68 9.86
CA LEU A 408 -12.14 -19.85 9.11
C LEU A 408 -13.05 -20.75 9.94
#